data_AF-A0A849E584-F1
#
_entry.id   AF-A0A849E584-F1
#
_cell.length_a   1.000
_cell.length_b   1.000
_cell.length_c   1.000
_cell.angle_alpha   90.00
_cell.angle_beta   90.00
_cell.angle_gamma   90.00
#
_symmetry.space_group_name_H-M   'P 1'
#
loop_
_entity.id
_entity.type
_entity.pdbx_description
1 polymer ?
#
loop_
_entity_poly.entity_id
_entity_poly.type
_entity_poly.pdbx_seq_one_letter_code
_entity_poly.pdbx_strand_id
1 'polypeptide(L)' 'MNDKGSEKDGLGADGDAFYEALMAAHEGLDEAQGHALNARLVLLMANEIGDMTALAAILRTARKFND' A
#
# COMPACT_ATOMS: atom_id res chain seq x y z
N MET A 1 26.82 -17.90 5.68
CA MET A 1 26.14 -17.33 4.50
C MET A 1 24.78 -17.99 4.39
N ASN A 2 23.72 -17.24 4.68
CA ASN A 2 22.37 -17.43 4.12
C ASN A 2 21.70 -16.06 4.26
N ASP A 3 22.11 -15.20 3.34
CA ASP A 3 21.44 -13.95 3.00
C ASP A 3 20.05 -14.33 2.48
N LYS A 4 19.07 -14.40 3.39
CA LYS A 4 17.67 -14.34 2.99
C LYS A 4 17.49 -12.91 2.53
N GLY A 5 17.69 -12.72 1.22
CA GLY A 5 17.64 -11.45 0.55
C GLY A 5 16.49 -10.63 1.09
N SER A 6 16.83 -9.44 1.55
CA SER A 6 15.90 -8.35 1.78
C SER A 6 14.88 -8.36 0.65
N GLU A 7 13.66 -8.81 0.96
CA GLU A 7 12.47 -8.47 0.19
C GLU A 7 12.59 -6.96 0.00
N LYS A 8 12.82 -6.51 -1.23
CA LYS A 8 13.11 -5.11 -1.52
C LYS A 8 12.05 -4.27 -0.82
N ASP A 9 12.43 -3.53 0.21
CA ASP A 9 11.60 -2.47 0.77
C ASP A 9 11.28 -1.55 -0.41
N GLY A 10 10.04 -1.67 -0.92
CA GLY A 10 9.65 -1.06 -2.19
C GLY A 10 9.79 0.46 -2.20
N LEU A 11 9.89 1.06 -1.01
CA LEU A 11 10.09 2.49 -0.78
C LEU A 11 11.38 2.82 -0.01
N GLY A 12 12.10 1.85 0.58
CA GLY A 12 13.27 2.15 1.43
C GLY A 12 13.01 3.27 2.43
N ALA A 13 13.87 4.30 2.47
CA ALA A 13 13.73 5.47 3.35
C ALA A 13 12.47 6.32 3.05
N ASP A 14 11.92 6.24 1.84
CA ASP A 14 10.68 6.95 1.49
C ASP A 14 9.43 6.26 2.08
N GLY A 15 9.57 5.05 2.63
CA GLY A 15 8.49 4.31 3.28
C GLY A 15 7.96 5.02 4.51
N ASP A 16 8.85 5.54 5.34
CA ASP A 16 8.49 6.29 6.55
C ASP A 16 7.77 7.59 6.19
N ALA A 17 8.30 8.34 5.21
CA ALA A 17 7.69 9.58 4.74
C ALA A 17 6.29 9.37 4.15
N PHE A 18 6.09 8.27 3.39
CA PHE A 18 4.77 7.93 2.88
C PHE A 18 3.80 7.50 4.00
N TYR A 19 4.27 6.75 4.99
CA TYR A 19 3.44 6.36 6.13
C TYR A 19 2.99 7.57 6.95
N GLU A 20 3.90 8.52 7.21
CA GLU A 20 3.57 9.79 7.88
C GLU A 20 2.50 10.57 7.10
N ALA A 21 2.68 10.71 5.78
CA ALA A 21 1.72 11.38 4.93
C ALA A 21 0.35 10.67 4.91
N LEU A 22 0.35 9.33 4.94
CA LEU A 22 -0.87 8.54 5.02
C LEU A 22 -1.58 8.76 6.36
N MET A 23 -0.87 8.74 7.48
CA MET A 23 -1.47 9.00 8.80
C MET A 23 -2.03 10.41 8.90
N ALA A 24 -1.31 11.41 8.41
CA ALA A 24 -1.79 12.78 8.34
C ALA A 24 -3.09 12.90 7.52
N ALA A 25 -3.22 12.15 6.43
CA ALA A 25 -4.44 12.14 5.62
C ALA A 25 -5.66 11.53 6.34
N HIS A 26 -5.45 10.72 7.40
CA HIS A 26 -6.51 10.16 8.23
C HIS A 26 -6.91 11.05 9.42
N GLU A 27 -6.19 12.13 9.70
CA GLU A 27 -6.48 13.00 10.85
C GLU A 27 -7.90 13.59 10.77
N GLY A 28 -8.66 13.43 11.87
CA GLY A 28 -10.02 13.94 11.98
C GLY A 28 -11.08 13.12 11.24
N LEU A 29 -10.71 12.02 10.58
CA LEU A 29 -11.66 11.09 9.98
C LEU A 29 -12.19 10.10 11.01
N ASP A 30 -13.48 9.77 10.91
CA ASP A 30 -14.03 8.59 11.57
C ASP A 30 -13.63 7.29 10.84
N GLU A 31 -13.94 6.15 11.43
CA GLU A 31 -13.61 4.83 10.88
C GLU A 31 -14.17 4.63 9.46
N ALA A 32 -15.42 5.03 9.22
CA ALA A 32 -16.07 4.86 7.92
C ALA A 32 -15.41 5.76 6.86
N GLN A 33 -15.06 6.99 7.23
CA GLN A 33 -14.34 7.95 6.39
C GLN A 33 -12.92 7.48 6.09
N GLY A 34 -12.21 6.93 7.08
CA GLY A 34 -10.88 6.34 6.91
C GLY A 34 -10.90 5.14 5.95
N HIS A 35 -11.89 4.25 6.08
CA HIS A 35 -12.10 3.18 5.11
C HIS A 35 -12.39 3.69 3.70
N ALA A 36 -13.22 4.73 3.58
CA ALA A 36 -13.52 5.38 2.29
C ALA A 36 -12.26 6.03 1.67
N LEU A 37 -11.41 6.66 2.49
CA LEU A 37 -10.12 7.22 2.05
C LEU A 37 -9.21 6.10 1.51
N ASN A 38 -9.04 5.01 2.25
CA ASN A 38 -8.21 3.88 1.82
C ASN A 38 -8.71 3.26 0.52
N ALA A 39 -10.03 3.07 0.36
CA ALA A 39 -10.61 2.54 -0.87
C ALA A 39 -10.32 3.46 -2.08
N ARG A 40 -10.46 4.79 -1.91
CA ARG A 40 -10.14 5.77 -2.96
C ARG A 40 -8.65 5.75 -3.30
N LEU A 41 -7.77 5.68 -2.31
CA LEU A 41 -6.33 5.62 -2.52
C LEU A 41 -5.95 4.39 -3.35
N VAL A 42 -6.50 3.21 -3.03
CA VAL A 42 -6.29 1.98 -3.82
C VAL A 42 -6.72 2.17 -5.27
N LEU A 43 -7.88 2.77 -5.53
CA LEU A 43 -8.37 3.01 -6.89
C LEU A 43 -7.50 4.01 -7.67
N LEU A 44 -7.04 5.08 -7.01
CA LEU A 44 -6.15 6.07 -7.62
C LEU A 44 -4.79 5.47 -7.97
N MET A 45 -4.19 4.71 -7.06
CA MET A 45 -2.93 3.99 -7.33
C MET A 45 -3.11 2.95 -8.43
N ALA A 46 -4.25 2.25 -8.47
CA ALA A 46 -4.54 1.30 -9.54
C ALA A 46 -4.65 1.98 -10.91
N ASN A 47 -5.27 3.16 -10.96
CA ASN A 47 -5.34 3.97 -12.17
C ASN A 47 -3.94 4.45 -12.62
N GLU A 48 -3.09 4.88 -11.68
CA GLU A 48 -1.72 5.30 -11.97
C GLU A 48 -0.86 4.15 -12.52
N ILE A 49 -1.03 2.93 -11.97
CA ILE A 49 -0.30 1.74 -12.43
C ILE A 49 -0.74 1.32 -13.85
N GLY A 50 -2.04 1.39 -14.16
CA GLY A 50 -2.56 1.15 -15.51
C GLY A 50 -2.40 -0.26 -16.09
N ASP A 51 -1.86 -1.22 -15.33
CA ASP A 51 -1.59 -2.60 -15.76
C ASP A 51 -2.35 -3.62 -14.90
N MET A 52 -3.38 -4.26 -15.49
CA MET A 52 -4.20 -5.27 -14.83
C MET A 52 -3.41 -6.53 -14.43
N THR A 53 -2.35 -6.89 -15.15
CA THR A 53 -1.52 -8.05 -14.80
C THR A 53 -0.71 -7.76 -13.54
N ALA A 54 -0.11 -6.57 -13.45
CA ALA A 54 0.59 -6.10 -12.26
C ALA A 54 -0.36 -5.99 -11.06
N LEU A 55 -1.53 -5.38 -11.25
CA LEU A 55 -2.55 -5.24 -10.21
C LEU A 55 -3.05 -6.61 -9.69
N ALA A 56 -3.25 -7.58 -10.58
CA ALA A 56 -3.62 -8.94 -10.17
C ALA A 56 -2.52 -9.62 -9.35
N ALA A 57 -1.24 -9.36 -9.65
CA ALA A 57 -0.13 -9.86 -8.86
C ALA A 57 -0.09 -9.21 -7.46
N ILE A 58 -0.29 -7.90 -7.37
CA ILE A 58 -0.37 -7.17 -6.10
C ILE A 58 -1.50 -7.72 -5.23
N LEU A 59 -2.70 -7.92 -5.78
CA LEU A 59 -3.84 -8.48 -5.05
C LEU A 59 -3.57 -9.89 -4.51
N ARG A 60 -2.95 -10.76 -5.33
CA ARG A 60 -2.55 -12.11 -4.87
C ARG A 60 -1.51 -12.05 -3.75
N THR A 61 -0.57 -11.13 -3.83
CA THR A 61 0.45 -10.93 -2.78
C THR A 61 -0.17 -10.39 -1.50
N ALA A 62 -1.01 -9.36 -1.59
CA ALA A 62 -1.73 -8.79 -0.44
C ALA A 62 -2.55 -9.85 0.33
N ARG A 63 -3.19 -10.79 -0.40
CA ARG A 63 -3.96 -11.87 0.21
C ARG A 63 -3.14 -12.81 1.11
N LYS A 64 -1.82 -12.93 0.89
CA LYS A 64 -0.93 -13.79 1.68
C LYS A 64 -0.55 -13.19 3.02
N PHE A 65 -0.74 -11.88 3.22
CA PHE A 65 -0.39 -11.19 4.47
C PHE A 65 -1.53 -11.21 5.51
N ASN A 66 -2.61 -11.95 5.24
CA ASN A 66 -3.76 -12.12 6.14
C ASN A 66 -3.76 -13.47 6.88
N ASP A 67 -2.67 -14.25 6.78
CA ASP A 67 -2.45 -15.52 7.49
C ASP A 67 -1.48 -15.32 8.68
#